data_AF-A0A4Y2I3B8-F1
#
_entry.id   AF-A0A4Y2I3B8-F1
#
_cell.length_a   1.000
_cell.length_b   1.000
_cell.length_c   1.000
_cell.angle_alpha   90.00
_cell.angle_beta   90.00
_cell.angle_gamma   90.00
#
_symmetry.space_group_name_H-M   'P 1'
#
loop_
_entity.id
_entity.type
_entity.pdbx_description
1 polymer ?
#
loop_
_entity_poly.entity_id
_entity_poly.type
_entity_poly.pdbx_seq_one_letter_code
_entity_poly.pdbx_strand_id
1 'polypeptide(L)'
;MLLSWYVKTTLDKKIHFLQEYYHPKAVPLSFLVSGLVMILVSFLGIKAAVGGRVVEDASDAKSAAFFFHMYWTAATITVFAILAAAFACFVEIYFLRHGLGQGLKAGMEKYGQSSEIKSEIDRLQMDYKCCGVHSYKTWYNISWIDVQYLDARHPGVAR
;
A
#
# COMPACT_ATOMS: atom_id res chain seq x y z
N MET A 1 3.28 -10.08 8.35
CA MET A 1 4.51 -9.36 8.78
C MET A 1 5.51 -9.16 7.64
N LEU A 2 6.07 -10.21 7.03
CA LEU A 2 7.01 -10.07 5.90
C LEU A 2 6.39 -9.33 4.70
N LEU A 3 5.16 -9.70 4.33
CA LEU A 3 4.40 -9.01 3.27
C LEU A 3 4.16 -7.53 3.61
N SER A 4 3.78 -7.22 4.86
CA SER A 4 3.59 -5.83 5.33
C SER A 4 4.86 -5.00 5.14
N TRP A 5 6.00 -5.56 5.55
CA TRP A 5 7.30 -4.90 5.41
C TRP A 5 7.72 -4.75 3.93
N TYR A 6 7.49 -5.78 3.12
CA TYR A 6 7.75 -5.74 1.68
C TYR A 6 6.91 -4.67 0.96
N VAL A 7 5.60 -4.61 1.25
CA VAL A 7 4.69 -3.60 0.67
C VAL A 7 5.12 -2.20 1.09
N LYS A 8 5.42 -1.99 2.37
CA LYS A 8 5.90 -0.69 2.88
C LYS A 8 7.18 -0.24 2.16
N THR A 9 8.21 -1.10 2.14
CA THR A 9 9.51 -0.76 1.53
C THR A 9 9.43 -0.56 0.02
N THR A 10 8.56 -1.31 -0.67
CA THR A 10 8.34 -1.17 -2.11
C THR A 10 7.61 0.12 -2.45
N LEU A 11 6.58 0.48 -1.67
CA LEU A 11 5.86 1.74 -1.84
C LEU A 11 6.79 2.93 -1.56
N ASP A 12 7.45 2.96 -0.41
CA ASP A 12 8.31 4.09 -0.01
C ASP A 12 9.41 4.40 -1.04
N LYS A 13 9.98 3.37 -1.69
CA LYS A 13 11.04 3.54 -2.70
C LYS A 13 10.57 4.05 -4.06
N LYS A 14 9.30 3.79 -4.44
CA LYS A 14 8.80 4.05 -5.80
C LYS A 14 7.96 5.32 -5.91
N ILE A 15 7.62 5.93 -4.78
CA ILE A 15 6.47 6.84 -4.67
C ILE A 15 6.87 8.16 -3.96
N HIS A 16 8.10 8.63 -4.14
CA HIS A 16 8.56 9.87 -3.49
C HIS A 16 7.63 11.07 -3.77
N PHE A 17 7.15 11.21 -5.01
CA PHE A 17 6.24 12.28 -5.43
C PHE A 17 4.74 12.05 -5.10
N LEU A 18 4.30 10.86 -4.65
CA LEU A 18 2.89 10.65 -4.22
C LEU A 18 2.71 10.76 -2.71
N GLN A 19 3.76 10.99 -1.93
CA GLN A 19 3.64 11.14 -0.47
C GLN A 19 2.69 12.29 -0.08
N GLU A 20 2.52 13.29 -0.95
CA GLU A 20 1.58 14.40 -0.78
C GLU A 20 0.11 14.00 -1.05
N TYR A 21 -0.12 12.94 -1.84
CA TYR A 21 -1.45 12.55 -2.33
C TYR A 21 -1.96 11.20 -1.79
N TYR A 22 -1.09 10.37 -1.21
CA TYR A 22 -1.44 9.06 -0.68
C TYR A 22 -0.61 8.72 0.57
N HIS A 23 -1.27 8.31 1.65
CA HIS A 23 -0.63 7.89 2.89
C HIS A 23 -0.55 6.36 2.97
N PRO A 24 0.61 5.72 2.68
CA PRO A 24 0.71 4.27 2.51
C PRO A 24 0.68 3.45 3.80
N LYS A 25 0.27 4.04 4.94
CA LYS A 25 0.42 3.41 6.26
C LYS A 25 -0.71 2.42 6.60
N ALA A 26 -1.91 2.60 6.05
CA ALA A 26 -3.08 1.82 6.44
C ALA A 26 -2.95 0.32 6.12
N VAL A 27 -2.58 -0.03 4.88
CA VAL A 27 -2.49 -1.43 4.42
C VAL A 27 -1.36 -2.23 5.10
N PRO A 28 -0.10 -1.73 5.19
CA PRO A 28 0.95 -2.45 5.90
C PRO A 28 0.63 -2.64 7.38
N LEU A 29 0.02 -1.62 8.02
CA LEU A 29 -0.37 -1.68 9.42
C LEU A 29 -1.46 -2.72 9.66
N SER A 30 -2.49 -2.77 8.81
CA SER A 30 -3.58 -3.75 8.93
C SER A 30 -3.05 -5.19 8.83
N PHE A 31 -2.14 -5.47 7.90
CA PHE A 31 -1.49 -6.78 7.76
C PHE A 31 -0.51 -7.11 8.89
N LEU A 32 0.10 -6.11 9.52
CA LEU A 32 0.97 -6.33 10.68
C LEU A 32 0.13 -6.73 11.90
N VAL A 33 -0.93 -5.97 12.18
CA VAL A 33 -1.82 -6.21 13.31
C VAL A 33 -2.55 -7.55 13.17
N SER A 34 -3.13 -7.84 12.00
CA SER A 34 -3.81 -9.13 11.78
C SER A 34 -2.86 -10.32 11.92
N GLY A 35 -1.62 -10.18 11.46
CA GLY A 35 -0.58 -11.20 11.63
C GLY A 35 -0.25 -11.49 13.10
N LEU A 36 -0.11 -10.44 13.92
CA LEU A 36 0.14 -10.59 15.36
C LEU A 36 -1.05 -11.24 16.09
N VAL A 37 -2.27 -10.83 15.75
CA VAL A 37 -3.50 -11.41 16.32
C VAL A 37 -3.61 -12.91 15.97
N MET A 38 -3.32 -13.29 14.72
CA MET A 38 -3.34 -14.71 14.32
C MET A 38 -2.35 -15.56 15.11
N ILE A 39 -1.16 -15.04 15.41
CA ILE A 39 -0.16 -15.74 16.22
C ILE A 39 -0.71 -15.98 17.64
N LEU A 40 -1.28 -14.95 18.27
CA LEU A 40 -1.87 -15.07 19.62
C LEU A 40 -3.02 -16.07 19.66
N VAL A 41 -3.93 -16.01 18.69
CA VAL A 41 -5.04 -16.97 18.58
C VAL A 41 -4.54 -18.39 18.34
N SER A 42 -3.46 -18.57 17.59
CA SER A 42 -2.84 -19.88 17.35
C SER A 42 -2.28 -20.49 18.64
N PHE A 43 -1.63 -19.69 19.50
CA PHE A 43 -1.18 -20.16 20.82
C PHE A 43 -2.35 -20.58 21.71
N LEU A 44 -3.46 -19.82 21.70
CA LEU A 44 -4.68 -20.21 22.41
C LEU A 44 -5.28 -21.51 21.87
N GLY A 45 -5.25 -21.70 20.55
CA GLY A 45 -5.70 -22.93 19.90
C GLY A 45 -4.86 -24.15 20.28
N ILE A 46 -3.53 -24.03 20.29
CA ILE A 46 -2.64 -25.11 20.76
C ILE A 46 -2.93 -25.45 22.22
N LYS A 47 -3.10 -24.43 23.07
CA LYS A 47 -3.40 -24.61 24.50
C LYS A 47 -4.74 -25.30 24.71
N ALA A 48 -5.77 -24.91 23.96
CA ALA A 48 -7.08 -25.56 23.98
C ALA A 48 -7.00 -27.03 23.50
N ALA A 49 -6.23 -27.30 22.44
CA ALA A 49 -6.05 -28.65 21.89
C ALA A 49 -5.30 -29.59 22.86
N VAL A 50 -4.24 -29.11 23.53
CA VAL A 50 -3.51 -29.88 24.53
C VAL A 50 -4.36 -30.11 25.78
N GLY A 51 -5.05 -29.06 26.27
CA GLY A 51 -5.93 -29.17 27.44
C GLY A 51 -7.11 -30.13 27.22
N GLY A 52 -7.58 -30.28 25.97
CA GLY A 52 -8.60 -31.29 25.64
C GLY A 52 -8.07 -32.73 25.59
N ARG A 53 -6.75 -32.95 25.50
CA ARG A 53 -6.14 -34.29 25.49
C ARG A 53 -5.84 -34.83 26.88
N VAL A 54 -5.53 -33.94 27.83
CA VAL A 54 -5.16 -34.28 29.21
C VAL A 54 -6.29 -33.79 30.12
N VAL A 55 -7.36 -34.58 30.20
CA VAL A 55 -8.50 -34.33 31.08
C VAL A 55 -8.61 -35.50 32.03
N GLU A 56 -8.08 -35.33 33.24
CA GLU A 56 -8.12 -36.34 34.30
C GLU A 56 -9.24 -36.03 35.30
N ASP A 57 -9.42 -34.74 35.65
CA ASP A 57 -10.40 -34.28 36.63
C ASP A 57 -11.49 -33.34 36.06
N ALA A 58 -12.60 -33.23 36.81
CA ALA A 58 -13.69 -32.30 36.48
C ALA A 58 -13.26 -30.80 36.46
N SER A 59 -12.19 -30.47 37.19
CA SER A 59 -11.56 -29.13 37.15
C SER A 59 -10.86 -28.88 35.81
N ASP A 60 -10.13 -29.88 35.30
CA ASP A 60 -9.43 -29.81 34.01
C ASP A 60 -10.42 -29.73 32.85
N ALA A 61 -11.54 -30.46 32.94
CA ALA A 61 -12.63 -30.38 31.96
C ALA A 61 -13.22 -28.97 31.84
N LYS A 62 -13.44 -28.28 32.99
CA LYS A 62 -13.93 -26.89 33.00
C LYS A 62 -12.91 -25.91 32.41
N SER A 63 -11.64 -26.09 32.75
CA SER A 63 -10.54 -25.30 32.18
C SER A 63 -10.47 -25.50 30.66
N ALA A 64 -10.41 -26.75 30.17
CA ALA A 64 -10.37 -27.05 28.74
C ALA A 64 -11.55 -26.44 27.97
N ALA A 65 -12.77 -26.54 28.50
CA ALA A 65 -13.96 -25.91 27.91
C ALA A 65 -13.86 -24.37 27.85
N PHE A 66 -13.34 -23.73 28.91
CA PHE A 66 -13.12 -22.28 28.93
C PHE A 66 -12.15 -21.83 27.83
N PHE A 67 -10.99 -22.50 27.71
CA PHE A 67 -9.99 -22.16 26.69
C PHE A 67 -10.47 -22.47 25.27
N PHE A 68 -11.29 -23.51 25.09
CA PHE A 68 -11.93 -23.79 23.81
C PHE A 68 -12.92 -22.69 23.41
N HIS A 69 -13.80 -22.25 24.33
CA HIS A 69 -14.71 -21.13 24.08
C HIS A 69 -13.97 -19.81 23.79
N MET A 70 -12.89 -19.53 24.53
CA MET A 70 -12.06 -18.36 24.31
C MET A 70 -11.37 -18.41 22.93
N TYR A 71 -10.85 -19.58 22.53
CA TYR A 71 -10.29 -19.77 21.19
C TYR A 71 -11.34 -19.58 20.09
N TRP A 72 -12.51 -20.21 20.20
CA TRP A 72 -13.57 -20.14 19.19
C TRP A 72 -14.06 -18.70 18.96
N THR A 73 -14.30 -17.96 20.05
CA THR A 73 -14.73 -16.56 19.99
C THR A 73 -13.63 -15.68 19.38
N ALA A 74 -12.38 -15.81 19.82
CA ALA A 74 -11.25 -15.06 19.28
C ALA A 74 -10.98 -15.37 17.80
N ALA A 75 -11.08 -16.64 17.40
CA ALA A 75 -10.93 -17.07 16.01
C ALA A 75 -12.02 -16.47 15.12
N THR A 76 -13.28 -16.50 15.57
CA THR A 76 -14.41 -15.91 14.84
C THR A 76 -14.20 -14.41 14.62
N ILE A 77 -13.84 -13.66 15.68
CA ILE A 77 -13.53 -12.23 15.59
C ILE A 77 -12.38 -11.98 14.60
N THR A 78 -11.34 -12.81 14.64
CA THR A 78 -10.18 -12.67 13.76
C THR A 78 -10.56 -12.88 12.29
N VAL A 79 -11.43 -13.85 11.98
CA VAL A 79 -11.93 -14.05 10.61
C VAL A 79 -12.67 -12.81 10.11
N PHE A 80 -13.58 -12.24 10.91
CA PHE A 80 -14.27 -11.01 10.53
C PHE A 80 -13.33 -9.81 10.37
N ALA A 81 -12.31 -9.69 11.23
CA ALA A 81 -11.30 -8.64 11.12
C ALA A 81 -10.46 -8.78 9.85
N ILE A 82 -10.09 -10.00 9.45
CA ILE A 82 -9.38 -10.26 8.20
C ILE A 82 -10.25 -9.92 6.98
N LEU A 83 -11.54 -10.28 7.00
CA LEU A 83 -12.47 -9.91 5.95
C LEU A 83 -12.61 -8.39 5.81
N ALA A 84 -12.74 -7.68 6.93
CA ALA A 84 -12.78 -6.22 6.93
C ALA A 84 -11.48 -5.60 6.40
N ALA A 85 -10.32 -6.15 6.80
CA ALA A 85 -9.03 -5.70 6.29
C ALA A 85 -8.87 -5.96 4.78
N ALA A 86 -9.37 -7.10 4.27
CA ALA A 86 -9.36 -7.39 2.85
C ALA A 86 -10.22 -6.39 2.07
N PHE A 87 -11.42 -6.07 2.56
CA PHE A 87 -12.26 -5.03 1.97
C PHE A 87 -11.57 -3.66 1.98
N ALA A 88 -10.96 -3.27 3.09
CA ALA A 88 -10.19 -2.04 3.19
C ALA A 88 -9.04 -2.00 2.16
N CYS A 89 -8.35 -3.12 1.93
CA CYS A 89 -7.31 -3.18 0.90
C CYS A 89 -7.85 -2.89 -0.51
N PHE A 90 -9.05 -3.38 -0.84
CA PHE A 90 -9.69 -3.06 -2.13
C PHE A 90 -10.00 -1.56 -2.26
N VAL A 91 -10.47 -0.94 -1.18
CA VAL A 91 -10.73 0.50 -1.14
C VAL A 91 -9.43 1.29 -1.30
N GLU A 92 -8.35 0.88 -0.65
CA GLU A 92 -7.03 1.53 -0.75
C GLU A 92 -6.43 1.42 -2.15
N ILE A 93 -6.68 0.33 -2.89
CA ILE A 93 -6.25 0.21 -4.30
C ILE A 93 -6.89 1.33 -5.16
N TYR A 94 -8.15 1.68 -4.89
CA TYR A 94 -8.82 2.77 -5.59
C TYR A 94 -8.17 4.11 -5.29
N PHE A 95 -7.94 4.43 -4.01
CA PHE A 95 -7.29 5.67 -3.60
C PHE A 95 -5.85 5.77 -4.11
N LEU A 96 -5.10 4.66 -4.08
CA LEU A 96 -3.75 4.59 -4.61
C LEU A 96 -3.71 4.94 -6.10
N ARG A 97 -4.62 4.39 -6.91
CA ARG A 97 -4.70 4.69 -8.35
C ARG A 97 -5.00 6.16 -8.60
N HIS A 98 -5.91 6.73 -7.83
CA HIS A 98 -6.27 8.14 -7.96
C HIS A 98 -5.13 9.06 -7.53
N GLY A 99 -4.52 8.78 -6.37
CA GLY A 99 -3.35 9.50 -5.87
C GLY A 99 -2.16 9.40 -6.82
N LEU A 100 -1.92 8.24 -7.43
CA LEU A 100 -0.91 8.04 -8.47
C LEU A 100 -1.15 8.95 -9.69
N GLY A 101 -2.38 9.02 -10.18
CA GLY A 101 -2.72 9.88 -11.31
C GLY A 101 -2.51 11.36 -10.99
N GLN A 102 -2.95 11.81 -9.83
CA GLN A 102 -2.79 13.20 -9.39
C GLN A 102 -1.31 13.56 -9.16
N GLY A 103 -0.56 12.74 -8.44
CA GLY A 103 0.84 13.02 -8.15
C GLY A 103 1.72 12.93 -9.41
N LEU A 104 1.44 12.00 -10.33
CA LEU A 104 2.12 11.96 -11.62
C LEU A 104 1.85 13.23 -12.45
N LYS A 105 0.60 13.71 -12.47
CA LYS A 105 0.24 14.96 -13.15
C LYS A 105 0.99 16.16 -12.54
N ALA A 106 0.99 16.27 -11.22
CA ALA A 106 1.69 17.34 -10.50
C ALA A 106 3.21 17.29 -10.73
N GLY A 107 3.81 16.10 -10.78
CA GLY A 107 5.20 15.93 -11.17
C GLY A 107 5.46 16.38 -12.61
N MET A 108 4.60 15.96 -13.55
CA MET A 108 4.73 16.34 -14.96
C MET A 108 4.63 17.86 -15.16
N GLU A 109 3.77 18.55 -14.41
CA GLU A 109 3.67 20.03 -14.44
C GLU A 109 4.98 20.72 -14.03
N LYS A 110 5.83 20.04 -13.23
CA LYS A 110 7.16 20.51 -12.82
C LYS A 110 8.31 19.95 -13.66
N TYR A 111 8.02 19.17 -14.70
CA TYR A 111 9.01 18.43 -15.50
C TYR A 111 10.08 19.33 -16.12
N GLY A 112 9.68 20.45 -16.73
CA GLY A 112 10.60 21.40 -17.36
C GLY A 112 11.34 22.32 -16.37
N GLN A 113 11.07 22.21 -15.07
CA GLN A 113 11.57 23.15 -14.05
C GLN A 113 12.62 22.53 -13.12
N SER A 114 12.68 21.20 -13.03
CA SER A 114 13.60 20.47 -12.14
C SER A 114 14.20 19.27 -12.84
N SER A 115 15.53 19.22 -12.92
CA SER A 115 16.27 18.09 -13.50
C SER A 115 16.08 16.79 -12.72
N GLU A 116 15.86 16.87 -11.41
CA GLU A 116 15.54 15.72 -10.56
C GLU A 116 14.17 15.15 -10.92
N ILE A 117 13.13 15.98 -10.96
CA ILE A 117 11.77 15.56 -11.33
C ILE A 117 11.73 15.03 -12.76
N LYS A 118 12.45 15.68 -13.68
CA LYS A 118 12.61 15.20 -15.06
C LYS A 118 13.16 13.77 -15.10
N SER A 119 14.26 13.53 -14.40
CA SER A 119 14.91 12.20 -14.30
C SER A 119 13.97 11.16 -13.70
N GLU A 120 13.23 11.50 -12.64
CA GLU A 120 12.26 10.58 -12.02
C GLU A 120 11.12 10.20 -12.97
N ILE A 121 10.54 11.18 -13.66
CA ILE A 121 9.42 10.95 -14.61
C ILE A 121 9.90 10.17 -15.83
N ASP A 122 11.05 10.51 -16.39
CA ASP A 122 11.64 9.81 -17.53
C ASP A 122 11.91 8.34 -17.15
N ARG A 123 12.54 8.11 -16.00
CA ARG A 123 12.79 6.76 -15.50
C ARG A 123 11.50 5.98 -15.28
N LEU A 124 10.48 6.60 -14.67
CA LEU A 124 9.18 5.96 -14.46
C LEU A 124 8.51 5.58 -15.78
N GLN A 125 8.49 6.49 -16.77
CA GLN A 125 7.89 6.22 -18.06
C GLN A 125 8.66 5.14 -18.85
N MET A 126 10.00 5.12 -18.77
CA MET A 126 10.83 4.09 -19.39
C MET A 126 10.68 2.72 -18.71
N ASP A 127 10.77 2.66 -17.39
CA ASP A 127 10.70 1.41 -16.61
C ASP A 127 9.33 0.72 -16.80
N TYR A 128 8.25 1.51 -16.87
CA TYR A 128 6.88 0.99 -17.05
C TYR A 128 6.39 1.02 -18.50
N LYS A 129 7.20 1.49 -19.45
CA LYS A 129 6.86 1.62 -20.88
C LYS A 129 5.54 2.35 -21.11
N CYS A 130 5.31 3.43 -20.37
CA CYS A 130 4.09 4.25 -20.43
C CYS A 130 4.42 5.69 -20.83
N CYS A 131 3.40 6.51 -21.14
CA CYS A 131 3.60 7.90 -21.49
C CYS A 131 2.39 8.76 -21.06
N GLY A 132 2.67 9.83 -20.30
CA GLY A 132 1.66 10.69 -19.70
C GLY A 132 0.90 10.00 -18.54
N VAL A 133 -0.15 10.65 -18.04
CA VAL A 133 -0.92 10.13 -16.89
C VAL A 133 -1.86 9.00 -17.29
N HIS A 134 -2.71 9.26 -18.30
CA HIS A 134 -3.61 8.26 -18.90
C HIS A 134 -3.35 8.06 -20.40
N SER A 135 -2.61 8.99 -21.01
CA SER A 135 -2.27 9.00 -22.43
C SER A 135 -1.14 9.99 -22.67
N TYR A 136 -0.35 9.75 -23.72
CA TYR A 136 0.68 10.67 -24.21
C TYR A 136 0.12 12.08 -24.47
N LYS A 137 -1.17 12.21 -24.78
CA LYS A 137 -1.86 13.50 -24.96
C LYS A 137 -1.77 14.43 -23.74
N THR A 138 -1.48 13.89 -22.56
CA THR A 138 -1.24 14.71 -21.36
C THR A 138 -0.11 15.72 -21.59
N TRP A 139 0.93 15.33 -22.34
CA TRP A 139 2.06 16.21 -22.66
C TRP A 139 1.71 17.39 -23.57
N TYR A 140 0.56 17.37 -24.24
CA TYR A 140 0.09 18.50 -25.05
C TYR A 140 -0.38 19.66 -24.19
N ASN A 141 -0.78 19.39 -22.95
CA ASN A 141 -1.30 20.38 -22.02
C ASN A 141 -0.29 20.78 -20.94
N ILE A 142 0.93 20.24 -21.00
CA ILE A 142 1.98 20.44 -20.00
C ILE A 142 3.23 20.96 -20.70
N SER A 143 3.77 22.08 -20.22
CA SER A 143 5.05 22.60 -20.71
C SER A 143 6.19 21.69 -20.24
N TRP A 144 6.74 20.92 -21.17
CA TRP A 144 7.87 20.02 -20.93
C TRP A 144 9.22 20.61 -21.32
N ILE A 145 9.21 21.78 -21.98
CA ILE A 145 10.44 22.48 -22.37
C ILE A 145 10.95 23.28 -21.17
N ASP A 146 12.23 23.14 -20.89
CA ASP A 146 12.94 24.00 -19.96
C ASP A 146 13.27 25.33 -20.65
N VAL A 147 12.68 26.39 -20.12
CA VAL A 147 12.81 27.76 -20.65
C VAL A 147 14.25 28.28 -20.63
N GLN A 148 15.12 27.72 -19.77
CA GLN A 148 16.52 28.12 -19.71
C GLN A 148 17.28 27.77 -21.00
N TYR A 149 16.80 26.76 -21.74
CA TYR A 149 17.39 26.33 -23.01
C TYR A 149 16.59 26.80 -24.24
N LEU A 150 15.50 27.55 -24.04
CA LEU A 150 14.65 28.00 -25.14
C LEU A 150 15.15 29.34 -25.70
N ASP A 151 15.69 29.34 -26.92
CA ASP A 151 15.96 30.59 -27.64
C ASP A 151 14.70 31.08 -28.38
N ALA A 152 13.86 31.84 -27.67
CA ALA A 152 12.64 32.44 -28.22
C ALA A 152 12.91 33.48 -29.33
N ARG A 153 14.16 33.86 -29.57
CA ARG A 153 14.54 34.81 -30.63
C ARG A 153 14.94 34.10 -31.92
N HIS A 154 14.98 32.77 -31.94
CA HIS A 154 15.33 32.02 -33.13
C HIS A 154 14.25 32.20 -34.22
N PRO A 155 14.61 32.58 -35.46
CA PRO A 155 13.65 32.93 -36.53
C PRO A 155 12.70 31.80 -36.97
N GLY A 156 12.95 30.56 -36.52
CA GLY A 156 12.06 29.41 -36.73
C GLY A 156 11.01 29.17 -35.65
N VAL A 157 11.02 29.93 -34.54
CA VAL A 157 10.02 29.83 -33.46
C VAL A 157 8.92 30.85 -33.77
N ALA A 158 7.94 30.43 -34.59
CA ALA A 158 6.83 31.30 -35.00
C ALA A 158 5.97 31.72 -33.80
N ARG A 159 5.66 33.02 -33.74
CA ARG A 159 4.77 33.66 -32.76
C ARG A 159 3.30 33.42 -33.10
#